data_AF-A0ABD7L4F5-F1
#
_entry.id   AF-A0ABD7L4F5-F1
#
_cell.length_a   1.000
_cell.length_b   1.000
_cell.length_c   1.000
_cell.angle_alpha   90.00
_cell.angle_beta   90.00
_cell.angle_gamma   90.00
#
_symmetry.space_group_name_H-M   'P 1'
#
loop_
_entity.id
_entity.type
_entity.pdbx_description
1 polymer ?
#
loop_
_entity_poly.entity_id
_entity_poly.type
_entity_poly.pdbx_seq_one_letter_code
_entity_poly.pdbx_strand_id
1 'polypeptide(L)' 'MSTVSMQVTVSRTTIQIVAVPDTGMANIFIVDNNDGSHQLQVVPIRQYLRAGTAVELAASHVLELAMAAIERHMHQQTH' A
#
# COMPACT_ATOMS: atom_id res chain seq x y z
N MET A 1 6.48 13.47 -11.88
CA MET A 1 7.32 12.86 -10.81
C MET A 1 7.38 11.36 -11.05
N SER A 2 8.40 10.65 -10.57
CA SER A 2 8.48 9.20 -10.83
C SER A 2 7.47 8.41 -9.99
N THR A 3 6.94 7.34 -10.57
CA THR A 3 6.13 6.37 -9.82
C THR A 3 7.02 5.66 -8.79
N VAL A 4 6.51 5.50 -7.57
CA VAL A 4 7.18 4.76 -6.50
C VAL A 4 6.47 3.44 -6.26
N SER A 5 7.23 2.34 -6.22
CA SER A 5 6.73 1.01 -5.87
C SER A 5 7.42 0.51 -4.61
N MET A 6 6.64 0.05 -3.63
CA MET A 6 7.13 -0.54 -2.37
C MET A 6 6.39 -1.85 -2.11
N GLN A 7 7.02 -2.81 -1.44
CA GLN A 7 6.38 -4.08 -1.10
C GLN A 7 6.87 -4.64 0.23
N VAL A 8 6.00 -5.39 0.90
CA VAL A 8 6.30 -6.11 2.15
C VAL A 8 5.48 -7.39 2.23
N THR A 9 6.02 -8.43 2.88
CA THR A 9 5.30 -9.68 3.11
C THR A 9 4.94 -9.81 4.59
N VAL A 10 3.66 -9.96 4.89
CA VAL A 10 3.11 -10.15 6.24
C VAL A 10 2.37 -11.48 6.26
N SER A 11 2.79 -12.43 7.11
CA SER A 11 2.09 -13.71 7.32
C SER A 11 1.67 -14.42 6.02
N ARG A 12 2.60 -14.50 5.05
CA ARG A 12 2.43 -15.08 3.69
C ARG A 12 1.61 -14.25 2.69
N THR A 13 1.10 -13.09 3.10
CA THR A 13 0.44 -12.14 2.20
C THR A 13 1.45 -11.08 1.79
N THR A 14 1.75 -10.95 0.50
CA THR A 14 2.59 -9.85 -0.01
C THR A 14 1.70 -8.66 -0.35
N ILE A 15 2.05 -7.49 0.17
CA ILE A 15 1.38 -6.22 -0.08
C ILE A 15 2.30 -5.39 -0.96
N GLN A 16 1.79 -4.87 -2.06
CA GLN A 16 2.51 -3.95 -2.93
C GLN A 16 1.76 -2.61 -3.00
N ILE A 17 2.51 -1.52 -2.86
CA ILE A 17 2.03 -0.16 -3.01
C ILE A 17 2.64 0.43 -4.28
N VAL A 18 1.79 0.96 -5.16
CA VAL A 18 2.21 1.71 -6.35
C VAL A 18 1.67 3.13 -6.25
N ALA A 19 2.52 4.07 -5.85
CA ALA A 19 2.22 5.49 -5.73
C ALA A 19 2.52 6.21 -7.05
N VAL A 20 1.49 6.83 -7.62
CA VAL A 20 1.54 7.58 -8.88
C VAL A 20 1.32 9.06 -8.56
N PRO A 21 2.39 9.86 -8.41
CA PRO A 21 2.28 11.23 -7.91
C PRO A 21 1.46 12.13 -8.82
N ASP A 22 1.54 11.90 -10.13
CA ASP A 22 0.85 12.71 -11.14
C ASP A 22 -0.68 12.57 -11.01
N THR A 23 -1.18 11.41 -10.57
CA THR A 23 -2.60 11.23 -10.24
C THR A 23 -2.92 11.59 -8.79
N GLY A 24 -1.90 11.66 -7.93
CA GLY A 24 -2.03 11.89 -6.49
C GLY A 24 -2.64 10.70 -5.76
N MET A 25 -2.45 9.49 -6.30
CA MET A 25 -3.02 8.24 -5.78
C MET A 25 -1.94 7.21 -5.46
N ALA A 26 -2.19 6.38 -4.45
CA ALA A 26 -1.46 5.16 -4.17
C ALA A 26 -2.39 3.96 -4.32
N ASN A 27 -1.96 2.98 -5.12
CA ASN A 27 -2.70 1.74 -5.34
C ASN A 27 -2.13 0.65 -4.44
N ILE A 28 -2.99 0.00 -3.68
CA ILE A 28 -2.66 -1.14 -2.82
C ILE A 28 -3.03 -2.40 -3.57
N PHE A 29 -2.06 -3.30 -3.73
CA PHE A 29 -2.24 -4.63 -4.27
C PHE A 29 -1.88 -5.66 -3.23
N ILE A 30 -2.57 -6.80 -3.27
CA ILE A 30 -2.07 -8.03 -2.67
C ILE A 30 -1.50 -8.87 -3.80
N VAL A 31 -0.31 -9.38 -3.59
CA VAL A 31 0.38 -10.26 -4.53
C VAL A 31 0.22 -11.69 -4.02
N ASP A 32 -0.51 -12.48 -4.79
CA ASP A 32 -0.60 -13.93 -4.62
C ASP A 32 0.48 -14.60 -5.49
N ASN A 33 1.18 -15.58 -4.94
CA ASN A 33 2.22 -16.31 -5.65
C ASN A 33 1.67 -17.19 -6.79
N ASN A 34 0.39 -17.54 -6.75
CA ASN A 34 -0.26 -18.41 -7.73
C ASN A 34 -1.15 -17.62 -8.71
N ASP A 35 -1.89 -16.62 -8.21
CA ASP A 35 -2.92 -15.89 -8.98
C ASP A 35 -2.49 -14.48 -9.43
N GLY A 36 -1.24 -14.09 -9.15
CA GLY A 36 -0.71 -12.78 -9.51
C GLY A 36 -1.14 -11.67 -8.55
N SER A 37 -1.09 -10.40 -9.00
CA SER A 37 -1.46 -9.27 -8.17
C SER A 37 -2.92 -8.87 -8.37
N HIS A 38 -3.63 -8.64 -7.27
CA HIS A 38 -5.00 -8.14 -7.25
C HIS A 38 -5.06 -6.80 -6.52
N GLN A 39 -5.77 -5.83 -7.11
CA GLN A 39 -5.93 -4.52 -6.52
C GLN A 39 -6.92 -4.57 -5.36
N LEU A 40 -6.47 -4.19 -4.17
CA LEU A 40 -7.28 -4.16 -2.96
C LEU A 40 -7.97 -2.81 -2.78
N GLN A 41 -7.22 -1.71 -2.92
CA GLN A 41 -7.73 -0.37 -2.63
C GLN A 41 -6.92 0.72 -3.35
N VAL A 42 -7.53 1.89 -3.53
CA VAL A 42 -6.87 3.12 -3.95
C VAL A 42 -6.96 4.16 -2.84
N VAL A 43 -5.83 4.74 -2.46
CA VAL A 43 -5.73 5.74 -1.39
C VAL A 43 -5.26 7.07 -1.96
N PRO A 44 -5.95 8.19 -1.70
CA PRO A 44 -5.48 9.51 -2.12
C PRO A 44 -4.27 9.94 -1.30
N ILE A 45 -3.16 10.25 -1.96
CA ILE A 45 -1.93 10.78 -1.33
C ILE A 45 -1.70 12.27 -1.61
N ARG A 46 -2.60 12.90 -2.39
CA ARG A 46 -2.47 14.32 -2.81
C ARG A 46 -2.29 15.29 -1.64
N GLN A 47 -2.86 15.00 -0.47
CA GLN A 47 -2.68 15.84 0.72
C GLN A 47 -1.25 15.82 1.25
N TYR A 48 -0.58 14.66 1.24
CA TYR A 48 0.82 14.53 1.62
C TYR A 48 1.71 15.30 0.63
N LEU A 49 1.45 15.13 -0.67
CA LEU A 49 2.21 15.84 -1.71
C LEU A 49 2.07 17.37 -1.61
N ARG A 50 0.86 17.87 -1.32
CA ARG A 50 0.61 19.31 -1.11
C ARG A 50 1.31 19.84 0.14
N ALA A 51 1.50 19.02 1.16
CA ALA A 51 2.25 19.37 2.36
C ALA A 51 3.78 19.32 2.15
N GLY A 52 4.25 19.01 0.93
CA GLY A 52 5.67 18.86 0.61
C GLY A 52 6.26 17.51 1.03
N THR A 53 5.43 16.54 1.43
CA THR A 53 5.88 15.18 1.74
C THR A 53 6.38 14.49 0.47
N ALA A 54 7.55 13.85 0.57
CA ALA A 54 8.09 13.03 -0.50
C ALA A 54 7.14 11.86 -0.84
N VAL A 55 7.09 11.46 -2.11
CA VAL A 55 6.21 10.38 -2.59
C VAL A 55 6.54 9.07 -1.88
N GLU A 56 7.82 8.81 -1.66
CA GLU A 56 8.35 7.64 -0.96
C GLU A 56 7.83 7.59 0.47
N LEU A 57 7.82 8.73 1.17
CA LEU A 57 7.33 8.80 2.54
C LEU A 57 5.80 8.65 2.59
N ALA A 58 5.07 9.23 1.63
CA ALA A 58 3.63 9.03 1.51
C ALA A 58 3.28 7.55 1.20
N ALA A 59 4.02 6.90 0.31
CA ALA A 59 3.86 5.49 -0.02
C ALA A 59 4.18 4.58 1.17
N SER A 60 5.24 4.88 1.92
CA SER A 60 5.61 4.17 3.16
C SER A 60 4.49 4.25 4.19
N HIS A 61 3.88 5.42 4.36
CA HIS A 61 2.78 5.58 5.30
C HIS A 61 1.53 4.77 4.89
N VAL A 62 1.22 4.73 3.59
CA VAL A 62 0.15 3.85 3.08
C VAL A 62 0.47 2.38 3.30
N LEU A 63 1.74 1.97 3.12
CA LEU A 63 2.19 0.60 3.38
C LEU A 63 1.98 0.20 4.84
N GLU A 64 2.38 1.05 5.79
CA GLU A 64 2.19 0.83 7.23
C GLU A 64 0.71 0.66 7.60
N LEU A 65 -0.18 1.50 7.04
CA LEU A 65 -1.61 1.38 7.26
C LEU A 65 -2.18 0.07 6.72
N ALA A 66 -1.73 -0.36 5.54
CA ALA A 66 -2.14 -1.62 4.93
C ALA A 66 -1.67 -2.84 5.75
N MET A 67 -0.43 -2.82 6.24
CA MET A 67 0.11 -3.86 7.13
C MET A 67 -0.74 -3.96 8.40
N ALA A 68 -0.98 -2.84 9.08
CA ALA A 68 -1.76 -2.83 10.31
C ALA A 68 -3.21 -3.30 10.10
N ALA A 69 -3.80 -3.03 8.92
CA ALA A 69 -5.13 -3.53 8.59
C ALA A 69 -5.15 -5.06 8.40
N ILE A 70 -4.16 -5.61 7.70
CA ILE A 70 -4.04 -7.06 7.47
C ILE A 70 -3.73 -7.79 8.78
N GLU A 71 -2.81 -7.27 9.58
CA GLU A 71 -2.51 -7.84 10.89
C GLU A 71 -3.75 -7.89 11.78
N ARG A 72 -4.54 -6.80 11.84
CA ARG A 72 -5.81 -6.78 12.58
C ARG A 72 -6.81 -7.80 12.04
N HIS A 73 -6.94 -7.91 10.73
CA HIS A 73 -7.86 -8.88 10.11
C HIS A 73 -7.47 -10.32 10.45
N MET A 74 -6.17 -10.63 10.40
CA MET A 74 -5.67 -11.95 10.77
C MET A 74 -5.91 -12.27 12.25
N HIS A 75 -5.71 -11.32 13.16
CA HIS A 75 -5.98 -11.53 14.59
C HIS A 75 -7.47 -11.74 14.90
N GLN A 76 -8.38 -11.19 14.08
CA GLN A 76 -9.82 -11.38 14.25
C GLN A 76 -10.32 -12.74 13.76
N GLN A 77 -9.58 -13.44 12.90
CA GLN A 77 -9.97 -14.76 12.38
C GLN A 77 -9.50 -15.93 13.25
N THR A 78 -8.65 -15.67 14.25
CA THR A 78 -8.10 -16.68 15.17
C THR A 78 -8.90 -16.82 16.48
N HIS A 79 -10.02 -16.11 16.63
CA HIS A 79 -10.93 -16.15 17.78
C HIS A 79 -12.32 -16.64 17.37
#